data_AF-A0A8S1SI24-F1
#
_entry.id   AF-A0A8S1SI24-F1
#
_cell.length_a   1.000
_cell.length_b   1.000
_cell.length_c   1.000
_cell.angle_alpha   90.00
_cell.angle_beta   90.00
_cell.angle_gamma   90.00
#
_symmetry.space_group_name_H-M   'P 1'
#
loop_
_entity.id
_entity.type
_entity.pdbx_description
1 polymer ?
#
loop_
_entity_poly.entity_id
_entity_poly.type
_entity_poly.pdbx_seq_one_letter_code
_entity_poly.pdbx_strand_id
1 'polypeptide(L)'
;MSLEDKQQFLVEEIINKGYDSEDFTKYMDRKKENGGQDLDIWLMDELRQAVNDYQKMKNAMMQIVDDDIGFKRKIDCQKLIGTEVGNTNNVQITIDYFDKKDTGFFSLSKSYVNYRIVTQPFQWTVTRRYSDFEWLREILTKQYPGVFVPPIANKTPTRQFSDAYLLKRMKFLEKFLNHLLNSTILKNDKYFCEFLRMQDEKEFKTLQTASEKVQKTTKLDKVISETGQIEVAFNPQTDNYIKAAGNLMTSLNLDFDVIMKQSKKLLQDFEIISATMFQMGESFEVLTNHINQFNATVQEPEKVLKFEAVTITLNNMMMIWGRNFQNYMIYIQDNFRNFFKYHDKEIVQLKEHLLLRQQSQAEYQKYKERLDLKKEKFYQLKEFNKWEVSKEVLDELKLNIDNKKYCLSVMLPKETSQQNDLRDTYAYYNLSTYNEIRRVFDQNIDIYAKHFIKFADNQANNLTKMHVTWADIQGNLQGLDLITQHDQKVQIMQQPKPKG
;
A
#
# COMPACT_ATOMS: atom_id res chain seq x y z
N MET A 1 -40.44 -3.13 -53.03
CA MET A 1 -40.03 -1.76 -52.65
C MET A 1 -39.72 -1.00 -53.92
N SER A 2 -40.13 0.27 -53.95
CA SER A 2 -39.91 1.15 -55.10
C SER A 2 -38.43 1.59 -55.18
N LEU A 3 -38.05 2.16 -56.31
CA LEU A 3 -36.76 2.82 -56.49
C LEU A 3 -36.57 3.97 -55.49
N GLU A 4 -37.65 4.68 -55.15
CA GLU A 4 -37.67 5.77 -54.16
C GLU A 4 -37.29 5.26 -52.76
N ASP A 5 -37.76 4.07 -52.35
CA ASP A 5 -37.41 3.46 -51.05
C ASP A 5 -35.90 3.16 -50.94
N LYS A 6 -35.27 2.73 -52.05
CA LYS A 6 -33.83 2.45 -52.13
C LYS A 6 -33.00 3.73 -52.04
N GLN A 7 -33.43 4.77 -52.76
CA GLN A 7 -32.77 6.08 -52.73
C GLN A 7 -32.84 6.71 -51.34
N GLN A 8 -34.02 6.70 -50.71
CA GLN A 8 -34.21 7.20 -49.36
C GLN A 8 -33.35 6.44 -48.35
N PHE A 9 -33.28 5.11 -48.46
CA PHE A 9 -32.41 4.29 -47.61
C PHE A 9 -30.93 4.67 -47.74
N LEU A 10 -30.42 4.91 -48.96
CA LEU A 10 -29.02 5.33 -49.15
C LEU A 10 -28.75 6.75 -48.66
N VAL A 11 -29.71 7.67 -48.80
CA VAL A 11 -29.61 9.01 -48.22
C VAL A 11 -29.50 8.91 -46.70
N GLU A 12 -30.34 8.10 -46.06
CA GLU A 12 -30.33 7.93 -44.60
C GLU A 12 -29.07 7.24 -44.08
N GLU A 13 -28.60 6.19 -44.75
CA GLU A 13 -27.54 5.34 -44.22
C GLU A 13 -26.13 5.72 -44.68
N ILE A 14 -25.97 6.42 -45.80
CA ILE A 14 -24.67 6.84 -46.31
C ILE A 14 -24.50 8.34 -46.12
N ILE A 15 -25.38 9.16 -46.69
CA ILE A 15 -25.21 10.62 -46.70
C ILE A 15 -25.46 11.23 -45.33
N ASN A 16 -26.61 10.95 -44.70
CA ASN A 16 -26.97 11.53 -43.40
C ASN A 16 -26.07 11.04 -42.26
N LYS A 17 -25.46 9.86 -42.41
CA LYS A 17 -24.45 9.33 -41.48
C LYS A 17 -23.03 9.84 -41.77
N GLY A 18 -22.86 10.71 -42.76
CA GLY A 18 -21.60 11.39 -43.05
C GLY A 18 -20.57 10.56 -43.80
N TYR A 19 -20.98 9.47 -44.46
CA TYR A 19 -20.11 8.70 -45.34
C TYR A 19 -19.98 9.35 -46.72
N ASP A 20 -18.80 9.24 -47.33
CA ASP A 20 -18.52 9.84 -48.64
C ASP A 20 -19.30 9.10 -49.75
N SER A 21 -20.18 9.83 -50.44
CA SER A 21 -21.07 9.27 -51.45
C SER A 21 -20.35 8.81 -52.71
N GLU A 22 -19.26 9.48 -53.12
CA GLU A 22 -18.49 9.08 -54.31
C GLU A 22 -17.72 7.78 -54.04
N ASP A 23 -17.16 7.65 -52.85
CA ASP A 23 -16.45 6.46 -52.41
C ASP A 23 -17.40 5.27 -52.22
N PHE A 24 -18.59 5.48 -51.64
CA PHE A 24 -19.62 4.44 -51.57
C PHE A 24 -20.08 3.98 -52.97
N THR A 25 -20.23 4.91 -53.91
CA THR A 25 -20.60 4.59 -55.29
C THR A 25 -19.55 3.68 -55.95
N LYS A 26 -18.26 3.99 -55.77
CA LYS A 26 -17.15 3.14 -56.24
C LYS A 26 -17.13 1.76 -55.56
N TYR A 27 -17.51 1.67 -54.29
CA TYR A 27 -17.65 0.39 -53.59
C TYR A 27 -18.76 -0.47 -54.20
N MET A 28 -19.92 0.13 -54.49
CA MET A 28 -21.05 -0.55 -55.10
C MET A 28 -20.72 -1.08 -56.50
N ASP A 29 -20.00 -0.31 -57.31
CA ASP A 29 -19.55 -0.73 -58.65
C ASP A 29 -18.65 -1.96 -58.65
N ARG A 30 -17.86 -2.16 -57.58
CA ARG A 30 -17.01 -3.33 -57.44
C ARG A 30 -17.78 -4.60 -57.05
N LYS A 31 -19.02 -4.46 -56.57
CA LYS A 31 -19.84 -5.57 -56.06
C LYS A 31 -20.71 -6.24 -57.12
N LYS A 32 -21.01 -5.56 -58.23
CA LYS A 32 -21.76 -6.15 -59.37
C LYS A 32 -21.12 -5.79 -60.70
N GLU A 33 -20.79 -6.79 -61.51
CA GLU A 33 -19.94 -6.68 -62.71
C GLU A 33 -20.53 -5.85 -63.88
N ASN A 34 -21.72 -5.24 -63.78
CA ASN A 34 -22.32 -4.45 -64.86
C ASN A 34 -23.21 -3.31 -64.33
N GLY A 35 -22.68 -2.45 -63.45
CA GLY A 35 -23.35 -1.21 -63.03
C GLY A 35 -23.91 -1.26 -61.61
N GLY A 36 -23.03 -1.35 -60.61
CA GLY A 36 -23.42 -1.34 -59.20
C GLY A 36 -24.14 -0.06 -58.74
N GLN A 37 -24.05 1.02 -59.52
CA GLN A 37 -24.82 2.26 -59.30
C GLN A 37 -26.30 2.15 -59.69
N ASP A 38 -26.66 1.20 -60.56
CA ASP A 38 -28.05 0.99 -60.93
C ASP A 38 -28.79 0.33 -59.76
N LEU A 39 -29.64 1.09 -59.07
CA LEU A 39 -30.36 0.58 -57.91
C LEU A 39 -31.43 -0.46 -58.28
N ASP A 40 -31.85 -0.54 -59.54
CA ASP A 40 -32.86 -1.51 -59.96
C ASP A 40 -32.32 -2.94 -59.95
N ILE A 41 -31.01 -3.13 -60.11
CA ILE A 41 -30.37 -4.46 -60.07
C ILE A 41 -30.08 -4.96 -58.65
N TRP A 42 -30.43 -4.21 -57.60
CA TRP A 42 -30.24 -4.62 -56.19
C TRP A 42 -31.53 -5.11 -55.56
N LEU A 43 -31.52 -6.28 -54.91
CA LEU A 43 -32.56 -6.61 -53.93
C LEU A 43 -32.34 -5.77 -52.66
N MET A 44 -33.42 -5.40 -51.95
CA MET A 44 -33.27 -4.52 -50.79
C MET A 44 -32.46 -5.12 -49.65
N ASP A 45 -32.54 -6.43 -49.44
CA ASP A 45 -31.71 -7.10 -48.43
C ASP A 45 -30.23 -7.15 -48.86
N GLU A 46 -29.95 -7.30 -50.15
CA GLU A 46 -28.58 -7.20 -50.70
C GLU A 46 -28.02 -5.79 -50.53
N LEU A 47 -28.84 -4.76 -50.79
CA LEU A 47 -28.45 -3.36 -50.62
C LEU A 47 -28.18 -3.03 -49.15
N ARG A 48 -29.03 -3.51 -48.23
CA ARG A 48 -28.81 -3.39 -46.78
C ARG A 48 -27.51 -4.07 -46.34
N GLN A 49 -27.24 -5.25 -46.88
CA GLN A 49 -26.01 -5.97 -46.56
C GLN A 49 -24.78 -5.23 -47.09
N ALA A 50 -24.81 -4.73 -48.33
CA ALA A 50 -23.71 -3.97 -48.92
C ALA A 50 -23.43 -2.66 -48.15
N VAL A 51 -24.47 -1.94 -47.74
CA VAL A 51 -24.34 -0.75 -46.88
C VAL A 51 -23.71 -1.10 -45.53
N ASN A 52 -24.17 -2.17 -44.88
CA ASN A 52 -23.63 -2.60 -43.58
C ASN A 52 -22.16 -3.01 -43.69
N ASP A 53 -21.80 -3.75 -44.74
CA ASP A 53 -20.42 -4.16 -44.99
C ASP A 53 -19.52 -2.96 -45.28
N TYR A 54 -20.00 -1.99 -46.07
CA TYR A 54 -19.29 -0.74 -46.32
C TYR A 54 -19.10 0.10 -45.05
N GLN A 55 -20.16 0.27 -44.26
CA GLN A 55 -20.10 1.01 -42.99
C GLN A 55 -19.14 0.33 -42.02
N LYS A 56 -19.17 -1.00 -41.89
CA LYS A 56 -18.20 -1.76 -41.07
C LYS A 56 -16.76 -1.53 -41.55
N MET A 57 -16.53 -1.62 -42.85
CA MET A 57 -15.23 -1.36 -43.46
C MET A 57 -14.75 0.07 -43.17
N LYS A 58 -15.59 1.09 -43.38
CA LYS A 58 -15.22 2.49 -43.14
C LYS A 58 -15.07 2.84 -41.67
N ASN A 59 -15.90 2.28 -40.79
CA ASN A 59 -15.76 2.45 -39.36
C ASN A 59 -14.47 1.78 -38.85
N ALA A 60 -14.08 0.63 -39.41
CA ALA A 60 -12.77 0.03 -39.15
C ALA A 60 -11.61 0.90 -39.67
N MET A 61 -11.78 1.58 -40.81
CA MET A 61 -10.78 2.53 -41.35
C MET A 61 -10.69 3.84 -40.54
N MET A 62 -11.80 4.35 -39.99
CA MET A 62 -11.84 5.59 -39.19
C MET A 62 -11.39 5.39 -37.73
N GLN A 63 -11.45 4.17 -37.19
CA GLN A 63 -10.93 3.85 -35.86
C GLN A 63 -9.41 3.88 -35.75
N ILE A 64 -8.68 4.03 -36.86
CA ILE A 64 -7.22 4.13 -36.84
C ILE A 64 -6.82 5.58 -36.56
N VAL A 65 -7.03 6.04 -35.33
CA VAL A 65 -6.29 7.16 -34.73
C VAL A 65 -4.92 6.60 -34.30
N ASP A 66 -3.93 7.44 -34.00
CA ASP A 66 -2.66 6.98 -33.42
C ASP A 66 -2.94 6.14 -32.15
N ASP A 67 -2.84 4.81 -32.27
CA ASP A 67 -3.48 3.78 -31.42
C ASP A 67 -3.10 3.84 -29.92
N ASP A 68 -2.09 4.65 -29.59
CA ASP A 68 -1.47 4.75 -28.27
C ASP A 68 -1.73 6.11 -27.56
N ILE A 69 -2.34 7.10 -28.21
CA ILE A 69 -2.66 8.38 -27.54
C ILE A 69 -4.03 8.25 -26.86
N GLY A 70 -4.03 7.68 -25.65
CA GLY A 70 -5.26 7.54 -24.85
C GLY A 70 -5.97 6.21 -25.03
N PHE A 71 -5.22 5.13 -25.27
CA PHE A 71 -5.75 3.78 -25.36
C PHE A 71 -6.63 3.44 -24.14
N LYS A 72 -7.82 2.88 -24.40
CA LYS A 72 -8.76 2.41 -23.38
C LYS A 72 -9.59 1.25 -23.90
N ARG A 73 -9.71 0.19 -23.10
CA ARG A 73 -10.53 -0.98 -23.42
C ARG A 73 -11.09 -1.62 -22.14
N LYS A 74 -12.20 -2.34 -22.28
CA LYS A 74 -12.71 -3.24 -21.23
C LYS A 74 -12.39 -4.69 -21.57
N ILE A 75 -11.98 -5.45 -20.56
CA ILE A 75 -11.64 -6.87 -20.67
C ILE A 75 -12.43 -7.64 -19.61
N ASP A 76 -13.10 -8.70 -20.04
CA ASP A 76 -13.78 -9.62 -19.13
C ASP A 76 -12.75 -10.41 -18.33
N CYS A 77 -13.00 -10.57 -17.03
CA CYS A 77 -12.10 -11.22 -16.11
C CYS A 77 -12.89 -11.96 -15.01
N GLN A 78 -12.20 -12.48 -14.01
CA GLN A 78 -12.86 -13.15 -12.89
C GLN A 78 -13.57 -12.13 -12.00
N LYS A 79 -14.80 -12.44 -11.62
CA LYS A 79 -15.55 -11.64 -10.64
C LYS A 79 -15.13 -12.02 -9.23
N LEU A 80 -14.90 -11.01 -8.40
CA LEU A 80 -14.63 -11.12 -6.98
C LEU A 80 -15.78 -11.86 -6.29
N ILE A 81 -15.43 -12.86 -5.49
CA ILE A 81 -16.37 -13.56 -4.61
C ILE A 81 -16.20 -12.95 -3.23
N GLY A 82 -17.27 -12.37 -2.69
CA GLY A 82 -17.21 -11.71 -1.39
C GLY A 82 -16.96 -12.69 -0.24
N THR A 83 -16.23 -12.23 0.77
CA THR A 83 -16.00 -12.96 2.03
C THR A 83 -16.75 -12.31 3.19
N GLU A 84 -16.85 -12.99 4.33
CA GLU A 84 -17.43 -12.42 5.55
C GLU A 84 -16.71 -11.13 5.96
N VAL A 85 -15.37 -11.13 5.88
CA VAL A 85 -14.54 -9.93 6.13
C VAL A 85 -14.87 -8.84 5.13
N GLY A 86 -14.85 -9.18 3.83
CA GLY A 86 -15.12 -8.27 2.72
C GLY A 86 -16.46 -7.53 2.83
N ASN A 87 -17.51 -8.27 3.17
CA ASN A 87 -18.90 -7.78 3.27
C ASN A 87 -19.20 -7.01 4.57
N THR A 88 -18.25 -6.94 5.51
CA THR A 88 -18.47 -6.30 6.82
C THR A 88 -17.79 -4.95 6.88
N ASN A 89 -18.51 -3.92 7.33
CA ASN A 89 -17.95 -2.59 7.56
C ASN A 89 -17.27 -2.51 8.93
N ASN A 90 -16.31 -1.59 9.08
CA ASN A 90 -15.62 -1.31 10.36
C ASN A 90 -14.94 -2.54 10.98
N VAL A 91 -14.40 -3.44 10.14
CA VAL A 91 -13.54 -4.53 10.62
C VAL A 91 -12.29 -3.93 11.25
N GLN A 92 -11.94 -4.37 12.44
CA GLN A 92 -10.72 -3.97 13.13
C GLN A 92 -9.93 -5.21 13.54
N ILE A 93 -8.63 -5.20 13.24
CA ILE A 93 -7.73 -6.31 13.56
C ILE A 93 -6.72 -5.81 14.59
N THR A 94 -6.60 -6.52 15.70
CA THR A 94 -5.61 -6.21 16.75
C THR A 94 -4.74 -7.42 17.01
N ILE A 95 -3.45 -7.18 17.25
CA ILE A 95 -2.52 -8.18 17.75
C ILE A 95 -2.16 -7.78 19.18
N ASP A 96 -2.83 -8.41 20.14
CA ASP A 96 -2.83 -7.97 21.53
C ASP A 96 -1.84 -8.73 22.42
N TYR A 97 -1.30 -9.84 21.93
CA TYR A 97 -0.41 -10.72 22.67
C TYR A 97 0.57 -11.48 21.77
N PHE A 98 1.76 -11.77 22.29
CA PHE A 98 2.70 -12.70 21.69
C PHE A 98 3.25 -13.68 22.72
N ASP A 99 3.50 -14.93 22.29
CA ASP A 99 4.07 -15.99 23.12
C ASP A 99 5.33 -16.57 22.47
N LYS A 100 6.38 -16.75 23.26
CA LYS A 100 7.65 -17.36 22.83
C LYS A 100 7.55 -18.85 23.06
N LYS A 101 7.48 -19.63 21.99
CA LYS A 101 7.57 -21.08 22.06
C LYS A 101 9.04 -21.49 22.00
N ASP A 102 9.57 -21.82 23.17
CA ASP A 102 10.83 -22.55 23.27
C ASP A 102 10.57 -24.03 23.01
N THR A 103 11.26 -24.57 22.02
CA THR A 103 11.12 -25.97 21.61
C THR A 103 12.02 -26.89 22.43
N GLY A 104 12.89 -26.34 23.28
CA GLY A 104 13.76 -27.09 24.20
C GLY A 104 14.98 -27.71 23.50
N PHE A 105 16.01 -28.03 24.30
CA PHE A 105 17.34 -28.44 23.83
C PHE A 105 17.35 -29.72 22.97
N PHE A 106 16.32 -30.57 23.08
CA PHE A 106 16.22 -31.85 22.37
C PHE A 106 15.32 -31.81 21.13
N SER A 107 14.72 -30.65 20.79
CA SER A 107 13.85 -30.54 19.62
C SER A 107 14.61 -30.05 18.38
N LEU A 108 14.43 -30.77 17.27
CA LEU A 108 14.94 -30.37 15.94
C LEU A 108 14.24 -29.11 15.38
N SER A 109 13.16 -28.65 16.02
CA SER A 109 12.42 -27.46 15.60
C SER A 109 13.01 -26.19 16.22
N LYS A 110 13.15 -25.12 15.43
CA LYS A 110 13.66 -23.82 15.92
C LYS A 110 12.60 -23.13 16.77
N SER A 111 13.02 -22.45 17.84
CA SER A 111 12.15 -21.59 18.64
C SER A 111 11.45 -20.55 17.76
N TYR A 112 10.19 -20.26 18.08
CA TYR A 112 9.35 -19.36 17.30
C TYR A 112 8.43 -18.52 18.19
N VAL A 113 7.85 -17.47 17.61
CA VAL A 113 6.91 -16.59 18.29
C VAL A 113 5.57 -16.66 17.61
N ASN A 114 4.55 -16.87 18.43
CA ASN A 114 3.15 -16.86 18.08
C ASN A 114 2.54 -15.51 18.44
N TYR A 115 1.69 -14.98 17.57
CA TYR A 115 0.94 -13.75 17.75
C TYR A 115 -0.54 -14.08 17.82
N ARG A 116 -1.21 -13.59 18.86
CA ARG A 116 -2.67 -13.70 19.00
C ARG A 116 -3.31 -12.57 18.24
N ILE A 117 -4.10 -12.92 17.22
CA ILE A 117 -4.84 -11.97 16.39
C ILE A 117 -6.30 -12.03 16.80
N VAL A 118 -6.88 -10.87 17.09
CA VAL A 118 -8.29 -10.69 17.40
C VAL A 118 -8.93 -9.85 16.29
N THR A 119 -10.02 -10.35 15.71
CA THR A 119 -10.76 -9.66 14.63
C THR A 119 -12.16 -9.30 15.09
N GLN A 120 -12.46 -7.99 15.13
CA GLN A 120 -13.78 -7.44 15.45
C GLN A 120 -14.51 -7.02 14.16
N PRO A 121 -15.85 -7.15 14.09
CA PRO A 121 -16.78 -7.56 15.15
C PRO A 121 -16.97 -9.07 15.29
N PHE A 122 -16.27 -9.89 14.50
CA PHE A 122 -16.50 -11.34 14.45
C PHE A 122 -16.09 -12.12 15.71
N GLN A 123 -15.36 -11.49 16.63
CA GLN A 123 -14.76 -12.13 17.81
C GLN A 123 -13.85 -13.32 17.46
N TRP A 124 -13.31 -13.37 16.24
CA TRP A 124 -12.37 -14.40 15.86
C TRP A 124 -11.04 -14.18 16.58
N THR A 125 -10.54 -15.25 17.19
CA THR A 125 -9.23 -15.27 17.84
C THR A 125 -8.42 -16.40 17.24
N VAL A 126 -7.30 -16.07 16.60
CA VAL A 126 -6.40 -17.05 15.99
C VAL A 126 -4.97 -16.80 16.43
N THR A 127 -4.15 -17.84 16.33
CA THR A 127 -2.71 -17.74 16.58
C THR A 127 -1.95 -17.94 15.27
N ARG A 128 -1.02 -17.03 14.97
CA ARG A 128 -0.17 -17.08 13.77
C ARG A 128 1.27 -16.78 14.13
N ARG A 129 2.21 -17.44 13.47
CA ARG A 129 3.65 -17.14 13.56
C ARG A 129 4.07 -16.24 12.41
N TYR A 130 5.23 -15.59 12.55
CA TYR A 130 5.74 -14.66 11.53
C TYR A 130 5.81 -15.27 10.10
N SER A 131 6.19 -16.54 9.95
CA SER A 131 6.21 -17.21 8.64
C SER A 131 4.83 -17.35 8.00
N ASP A 132 3.75 -17.35 8.79
CA ASP A 132 2.40 -17.39 8.25
C ASP A 132 2.03 -16.03 7.64
N PHE A 133 2.55 -14.92 8.18
CA PHE A 133 2.44 -13.60 7.57
C PHE A 133 3.28 -13.48 6.30
N GLU A 134 4.47 -14.11 6.26
CA GLU A 134 5.27 -14.22 5.04
C GLU A 134 4.47 -14.95 3.95
N TRP A 135 3.89 -16.10 4.29
CA TRP A 135 3.02 -16.86 3.39
C TRP A 135 1.82 -16.05 2.89
N LEU A 136 1.07 -15.40 3.80
CA LEU A 136 -0.11 -14.62 3.43
C LEU A 136 0.28 -13.50 2.45
N ARG A 137 1.37 -12.78 2.73
CA ARG A 137 1.83 -11.73 1.84
C ARG A 137 2.23 -12.29 0.47
N GLU A 138 2.97 -13.40 0.44
CA GLU A 138 3.43 -14.04 -0.79
C GLU A 138 2.25 -14.48 -1.68
N ILE A 139 1.25 -15.15 -1.10
CA ILE A 139 0.09 -15.64 -1.87
C ILE A 139 -0.73 -14.47 -2.42
N LEU A 140 -0.93 -13.40 -1.64
CA LEU A 140 -1.61 -12.19 -2.12
C LEU A 140 -0.86 -11.52 -3.26
N THR A 141 0.47 -11.34 -3.14
CA THR A 141 1.29 -10.78 -4.23
C THR A 141 1.27 -11.65 -5.49
N LYS A 142 1.17 -12.98 -5.33
CA LYS A 142 1.08 -13.93 -6.44
C LYS A 142 -0.25 -13.84 -7.18
N GLN A 143 -1.36 -13.70 -6.46
CA GLN A 143 -2.71 -13.64 -7.04
C GLN A 143 -3.05 -12.27 -7.63
N TYR A 144 -2.55 -11.19 -7.01
CA TYR A 144 -2.94 -9.81 -7.34
C TYR A 144 -1.73 -8.94 -7.73
N PRO A 145 -1.00 -9.25 -8.82
CA PRO A 145 0.23 -8.52 -9.19
C PRO A 145 0.00 -7.05 -9.54
N GLY A 146 -1.23 -6.64 -9.83
CA GLY A 146 -1.59 -5.23 -10.07
C GLY A 146 -1.97 -4.46 -8.79
N VAL A 147 -2.22 -5.15 -7.67
CA VAL A 147 -2.74 -4.55 -6.43
C VAL A 147 -1.62 -4.38 -5.43
N PHE A 148 -1.56 -3.23 -4.77
CA PHE A 148 -0.57 -2.96 -3.74
C PHE A 148 -0.79 -3.84 -2.51
N VAL A 149 0.20 -4.69 -2.20
CA VAL A 149 0.23 -5.51 -0.99
C VAL A 149 1.21 -4.89 0.02
N PRO A 150 0.74 -4.44 1.21
CA PRO A 150 1.57 -3.73 2.17
C PRO A 150 2.81 -4.53 2.63
N PRO A 151 3.89 -3.85 3.05
CA PRO A 151 5.09 -4.52 3.52
C PRO A 151 4.87 -5.18 4.89
N ILE A 152 5.62 -6.25 5.16
CA ILE A 152 5.78 -6.84 6.49
C ILE A 152 7.15 -6.51 7.10
N ALA A 153 7.31 -6.79 8.40
CA ALA A 153 8.60 -6.68 9.07
C ALA A 153 9.64 -7.57 8.36
N ASN A 154 10.94 -7.23 8.41
CA ASN A 154 11.96 -8.08 7.77
C ASN A 154 12.21 -9.30 8.65
N LYS A 155 12.48 -10.44 8.01
CA LYS A 155 13.04 -11.61 8.67
C LYS A 155 14.35 -11.19 9.31
N THR A 156 14.39 -11.26 10.63
CA THR A 156 15.58 -10.87 11.39
C THR A 156 16.31 -12.13 11.79
N PRO A 157 17.65 -12.21 11.65
CA PRO A 157 18.42 -13.36 12.06
C PRO A 157 18.13 -13.70 13.53
N THR A 158 18.15 -15.00 13.81
CA THR A 158 17.53 -15.78 14.90
C THR A 158 17.87 -15.39 16.35
N ARG A 159 18.51 -14.24 16.61
CA ARG A 159 19.02 -13.83 17.94
C ARG A 159 18.35 -12.59 18.55
N GLN A 160 17.31 -12.03 17.95
CA GLN A 160 16.55 -10.91 18.56
C GLN A 160 15.15 -11.34 18.99
N PHE A 161 15.07 -12.07 20.11
CA PHE A 161 13.82 -12.34 20.85
C PHE A 161 13.65 -11.39 22.04
N SER A 162 14.23 -10.19 22.00
CA SER A 162 13.96 -9.19 23.04
C SER A 162 12.50 -8.74 22.95
N ASP A 163 11.87 -8.48 24.09
CA ASP A 163 10.44 -8.10 24.11
C ASP A 163 10.20 -6.79 23.37
N ALA A 164 11.11 -5.82 23.49
CA ALA A 164 11.05 -4.58 22.72
C ALA A 164 11.04 -4.82 21.20
N TYR A 165 11.82 -5.80 20.72
CA TYR A 165 11.83 -6.16 19.31
C TYR A 165 10.52 -6.84 18.88
N LEU A 166 10.01 -7.77 19.69
CA LEU A 166 8.77 -8.49 19.39
C LEU A 166 7.55 -7.58 19.44
N LEU A 167 7.47 -6.66 20.40
CA LEU A 167 6.45 -5.61 20.48
C LEU A 167 6.46 -4.73 19.22
N LYS A 168 7.64 -4.33 18.75
CA LYS A 168 7.77 -3.58 17.51
C LYS A 168 7.30 -4.37 16.29
N ARG A 169 7.68 -5.66 16.21
CA ARG A 169 7.23 -6.53 15.12
C ARG A 169 5.71 -6.72 15.16
N MET A 170 5.15 -6.94 16.34
CA MET A 170 3.71 -7.08 16.59
C MET A 170 2.93 -5.87 16.03
N LYS A 171 3.32 -4.65 16.40
CA LYS A 171 2.74 -3.40 15.87
C LYS A 171 2.84 -3.32 14.33
N PHE A 172 3.97 -3.76 13.76
CA PHE A 172 4.18 -3.76 12.30
C PHE A 172 3.25 -4.76 11.58
N LEU A 173 3.07 -5.96 12.16
CA LEU A 173 2.19 -6.99 11.63
C LEU A 173 0.71 -6.59 11.75
N GLU A 174 0.31 -5.96 12.85
CA GLU A 174 -1.03 -5.39 13.01
C GLU A 174 -1.32 -4.34 11.94
N LYS A 175 -0.37 -3.43 11.68
CA LYS A 175 -0.50 -2.41 10.62
C LYS A 175 -0.63 -3.05 9.24
N PHE A 176 0.14 -4.11 8.95
CA PHE A 176 0.01 -4.89 7.71
C PHE A 176 -1.43 -5.43 7.53
N LEU A 177 -1.98 -6.10 8.54
CA LEU A 177 -3.33 -6.68 8.45
C LEU A 177 -4.41 -5.60 8.27
N ASN A 178 -4.33 -4.48 9.01
CA ASN A 178 -5.29 -3.40 8.87
C ASN A 178 -5.16 -2.68 7.51
N HIS A 179 -3.96 -2.57 6.94
CA HIS A 179 -3.79 -2.00 5.60
C HIS A 179 -4.42 -2.87 4.50
N LEU A 180 -4.48 -4.19 4.67
CA LEU A 180 -5.17 -5.08 3.72
C LEU A 180 -6.68 -4.79 3.66
N LEU A 181 -7.29 -4.34 4.76
CA LEU A 181 -8.70 -3.95 4.80
C LEU A 181 -9.02 -2.73 3.92
N ASN A 182 -8.01 -1.92 3.58
CA ASN A 182 -8.16 -0.71 2.78
C ASN A 182 -8.19 -0.96 1.26
N SER A 183 -8.10 -2.22 0.82
CA SER A 183 -8.25 -2.64 -0.57
C SER A 183 -9.45 -3.55 -0.70
N THR A 184 -10.43 -3.19 -1.54
CA THR A 184 -11.63 -4.01 -1.74
C THR A 184 -11.27 -5.42 -2.20
N ILE A 185 -10.27 -5.55 -3.07
CA ILE A 185 -9.82 -6.84 -3.58
C ILE A 185 -9.18 -7.69 -2.45
N LEU A 186 -8.23 -7.13 -1.69
CA LEU A 186 -7.52 -7.89 -0.66
C LEU A 186 -8.40 -8.21 0.55
N LYS A 187 -9.30 -7.30 0.94
CA LYS A 187 -10.26 -7.49 2.02
C LYS A 187 -11.22 -8.66 1.74
N ASN A 188 -11.54 -8.89 0.47
CA ASN A 188 -12.38 -10.01 0.00
C ASN A 188 -11.57 -11.26 -0.37
N ASP A 189 -10.26 -11.29 -0.09
CA ASP A 189 -9.45 -12.46 -0.42
C ASP A 189 -9.75 -13.65 0.52
N LYS A 190 -9.85 -14.85 -0.06
CA LYS A 190 -10.15 -16.07 0.70
C LYS A 190 -9.04 -16.43 1.69
N TYR A 191 -7.76 -16.30 1.31
CA TYR A 191 -6.64 -16.66 2.18
C TYR A 191 -6.51 -15.65 3.31
N PHE A 192 -6.79 -14.38 3.05
CA PHE A 192 -6.86 -13.37 4.10
C PHE A 192 -8.00 -13.63 5.10
N CYS A 193 -9.20 -13.98 4.61
CA CYS A 193 -10.32 -14.33 5.48
C CYS A 193 -10.01 -15.56 6.35
N GLU A 194 -9.51 -16.65 5.76
CA GLU A 194 -9.12 -17.84 6.53
C GLU A 194 -7.92 -17.59 7.46
N PHE A 195 -7.00 -16.71 7.08
CA PHE A 195 -5.91 -16.29 7.95
C PHE A 195 -6.41 -15.69 9.26
N LEU A 196 -7.52 -14.95 9.23
CA LEU A 196 -8.13 -14.32 10.42
C LEU A 196 -9.10 -15.23 11.18
N ARG A 197 -9.67 -16.25 10.52
CA ARG A 197 -10.75 -17.09 11.07
C ARG A 197 -10.30 -18.46 11.55
N MET A 198 -9.45 -19.14 10.79
CA MET A 198 -9.19 -20.58 10.96
C MET A 198 -8.38 -20.86 12.23
N GLN A 199 -9.01 -21.51 13.21
CA GLN A 199 -8.38 -21.79 14.52
C GLN A 199 -7.55 -23.08 14.52
N ASP A 200 -7.98 -24.10 13.76
CA ASP A 200 -7.27 -25.38 13.69
C ASP A 200 -5.96 -25.26 12.89
N GLU A 201 -4.84 -25.57 13.54
CA GLU A 201 -3.51 -25.44 12.94
C GLU A 201 -3.27 -26.46 11.82
N LYS A 202 -3.88 -27.64 11.87
CA LYS A 202 -3.72 -28.67 10.84
C LYS A 202 -4.48 -28.27 9.59
N GLU A 203 -5.73 -27.82 9.72
CA GLU A 203 -6.51 -27.30 8.60
C GLU A 203 -5.80 -26.09 7.96
N PHE A 204 -5.25 -25.19 8.78
CA PHE A 204 -4.50 -24.04 8.27
C PHE A 204 -3.26 -24.45 7.49
N LYS A 205 -2.50 -25.44 7.96
CA LYS A 205 -1.37 -26.00 7.19
C LYS A 205 -1.83 -26.65 5.89
N THR A 206 -2.94 -27.39 5.89
CA THR A 206 -3.52 -27.97 4.67
C THR A 206 -3.90 -26.87 3.67
N LEU A 207 -4.47 -25.76 4.12
CA LEU A 207 -4.75 -24.59 3.29
C LEU A 207 -3.47 -24.00 2.68
N GLN A 208 -2.41 -23.84 3.50
CA GLN A 208 -1.11 -23.36 3.03
C GLN A 208 -0.53 -24.29 1.94
N THR A 209 -0.49 -25.60 2.17
CA THR A 209 0.00 -26.58 1.17
C THR A 209 -0.86 -26.58 -0.10
N ALA A 210 -2.18 -26.47 0.03
CA ALA A 210 -3.07 -26.37 -1.13
C ALA A 210 -2.80 -25.10 -1.97
N SER A 211 -2.39 -24.00 -1.32
CA SER A 211 -2.06 -22.73 -1.98
C SER A 211 -0.80 -22.78 -2.82
N GLU A 212 0.11 -23.75 -2.60
CA GLU A 212 1.35 -23.89 -3.38
C GLU A 212 1.07 -24.13 -4.87
N LYS A 213 -0.08 -24.76 -5.19
CA LYS A 213 -0.54 -25.01 -6.56
C LYS A 213 -1.07 -23.75 -7.26
N VAL A 214 -1.37 -22.68 -6.53
CA VAL A 214 -1.82 -21.41 -7.11
C VAL A 214 -0.67 -20.83 -7.93
N GLN A 215 -0.90 -20.51 -9.19
CA GLN A 215 0.11 -19.89 -10.04
C GLN A 215 0.01 -18.36 -10.00
N LYS A 216 1.11 -17.68 -10.36
CA LYS A 216 1.09 -16.22 -10.50
C LYS A 216 0.11 -15.84 -11.61
N THR A 217 -0.77 -14.87 -11.34
CA THR A 217 -1.69 -14.35 -12.35
C THR A 217 -0.89 -13.62 -13.42
N THR A 218 -0.96 -14.06 -14.67
CA THR A 218 -0.27 -13.43 -15.81
C THR A 218 -1.22 -13.00 -16.92
N LYS A 219 -2.33 -13.73 -17.10
CA LYS A 219 -3.35 -13.40 -18.11
C LYS A 219 -4.45 -12.53 -17.52
N LEU A 220 -4.91 -11.56 -18.30
CA LEU A 220 -5.91 -10.58 -17.86
C LEU A 220 -7.30 -11.19 -17.62
N ASP A 221 -7.66 -12.24 -18.35
CA ASP A 221 -8.92 -12.99 -18.12
C ASP A 221 -8.95 -13.71 -16.76
N LYS A 222 -7.78 -13.88 -16.11
CA LYS A 222 -7.64 -14.46 -14.77
C LYS A 222 -7.51 -13.42 -13.66
N VAL A 223 -7.42 -12.13 -13.99
CA VAL A 223 -7.44 -11.06 -12.99
C VAL A 223 -8.81 -11.05 -12.29
N ILE A 224 -8.82 -10.72 -11.00
CA ILE A 224 -10.03 -10.62 -10.20
C ILE A 224 -10.42 -9.15 -10.07
N SER A 225 -11.69 -8.83 -10.35
CA SER A 225 -12.26 -7.49 -10.19
C SER A 225 -13.65 -7.56 -9.55
N GLU A 226 -14.11 -6.46 -8.97
CA GLU A 226 -15.43 -6.38 -8.31
C GLU A 226 -16.59 -6.70 -9.26
N THR A 227 -16.47 -6.29 -10.54
CA THR A 227 -17.55 -6.36 -11.53
C THR A 227 -17.44 -7.59 -12.45
N GLY A 228 -16.29 -8.26 -12.48
CA GLY A 228 -15.96 -9.25 -13.52
C GLY A 228 -15.48 -8.62 -14.83
N GLN A 229 -15.26 -7.31 -14.84
CA GLN A 229 -14.64 -6.58 -15.95
C GLN A 229 -13.57 -5.63 -15.42
N ILE A 230 -12.46 -5.52 -16.14
CA ILE A 230 -11.44 -4.52 -15.87
C ILE A 230 -11.37 -3.52 -17.01
N GLU A 231 -11.07 -2.28 -16.66
CA GLU A 231 -10.60 -1.28 -17.61
C GLU A 231 -9.09 -1.39 -17.74
N VAL A 232 -8.59 -1.35 -18.96
CA VAL A 232 -7.16 -1.21 -19.26
C VAL A 232 -6.98 0.08 -20.05
N ALA A 233 -6.07 0.94 -19.60
CA ALA A 233 -5.86 2.22 -20.25
C ALA A 233 -4.46 2.78 -20.00
N PHE A 234 -3.96 3.53 -20.98
CA PHE A 234 -2.84 4.44 -20.77
C PHE A 234 -3.03 5.71 -21.58
N ASN A 235 -2.64 6.83 -20.97
CA ASN A 235 -2.69 8.13 -21.61
C ASN A 235 -1.56 9.02 -21.06
N PRO A 236 -1.22 10.12 -21.75
CA PRO A 236 -0.13 11.00 -21.32
C PRO A 236 -0.30 11.55 -19.90
N GLN A 237 -1.52 11.79 -19.43
CA GLN A 237 -1.76 12.31 -18.07
C GLN A 237 -1.41 11.28 -17.00
N THR A 238 -1.86 10.02 -17.16
CA THR A 238 -1.51 8.92 -16.25
C THR A 238 -0.02 8.66 -16.22
N ASP A 239 0.65 8.68 -17.38
CA ASP A 239 2.10 8.50 -17.47
C ASP A 239 2.87 9.64 -16.78
N ASN A 240 2.44 10.88 -16.99
CA ASN A 240 3.05 12.04 -16.33
C ASN A 240 2.88 11.98 -14.81
N TYR A 241 1.70 11.60 -14.32
CA TYR A 241 1.47 11.40 -12.89
C TYR A 241 2.38 10.30 -12.33
N ILE A 242 2.44 9.13 -12.97
CA ILE A 242 3.28 8.00 -12.52
C ILE A 242 4.76 8.41 -12.45
N LYS A 243 5.26 9.13 -13.46
CA LYS A 243 6.63 9.66 -13.46
C LYS A 243 6.87 10.65 -12.31
N ALA A 244 5.98 11.62 -12.13
CA ALA A 244 6.07 12.59 -11.04
C ALA A 244 6.01 11.91 -9.67
N ALA A 245 5.13 10.93 -9.49
CA ALA A 245 5.03 10.14 -8.28
C ALA A 245 6.30 9.31 -8.02
N GLY A 246 6.91 8.71 -9.05
CA GLY A 246 8.20 8.02 -8.92
C GLY A 246 9.34 8.92 -8.44
N ASN A 247 9.38 10.17 -8.94
CA ASN A 247 10.33 11.19 -8.46
C ASN A 247 10.06 11.56 -7.00
N LEU A 248 8.79 11.81 -6.65
CA LEU A 248 8.38 12.10 -5.28
C LEU A 248 8.76 10.96 -4.32
N MET A 249 8.50 9.70 -4.70
CA MET A 249 8.90 8.52 -3.92
C MET A 249 10.42 8.42 -3.73
N THR A 250 11.21 8.93 -4.67
CA THR A 250 12.67 8.97 -4.52
C THR A 250 13.08 10.01 -3.50
N SER A 251 12.50 11.21 -3.56
CA SER A 251 12.69 12.25 -2.55
C SER A 251 12.23 11.79 -1.15
N LEU A 252 11.02 11.22 -1.05
CA LEU A 252 10.47 10.73 0.22
C LEU A 252 11.38 9.69 0.88
N ASN A 253 11.95 8.74 0.13
CA ASN A 253 12.89 7.78 0.72
C ASN A 253 14.14 8.44 1.32
N LEU A 254 14.69 9.43 0.62
CA LEU A 254 15.86 10.17 1.11
C LEU A 254 15.50 10.97 2.37
N ASP A 255 14.36 11.66 2.36
CA ASP A 255 13.89 12.47 3.48
C ASP A 255 13.54 11.60 4.70
N PHE A 256 12.88 10.45 4.50
CA PHE A 256 12.60 9.50 5.56
C PHE A 256 13.88 8.93 6.18
N ASP A 257 14.90 8.64 5.38
CA ASP A 257 16.21 8.21 5.90
C ASP A 257 16.88 9.31 6.74
N VAL A 258 16.81 10.57 6.31
CA VAL A 258 17.29 11.72 7.09
C VAL A 258 16.54 11.84 8.43
N ILE A 259 15.20 11.77 8.41
CA ILE A 259 14.37 11.81 9.63
C ILE A 259 14.72 10.64 10.56
N MET A 260 14.90 9.43 10.03
CA MET A 260 15.31 8.26 10.81
C MET A 260 16.70 8.41 11.44
N LYS A 261 17.66 9.03 10.73
CA LYS A 261 19.00 9.33 11.25
C LYS A 261 18.96 10.39 12.35
N GLN A 262 18.23 11.48 12.13
CA GLN A 262 18.07 12.56 13.11
C GLN A 262 17.33 12.09 14.36
N SER A 263 16.25 11.32 14.20
CA SER A 263 15.55 10.73 15.35
C SER A 263 16.45 9.77 16.13
N LYS A 264 17.30 8.98 15.45
CA LYS A 264 18.30 8.14 16.15
C LYS A 264 19.29 8.99 16.96
N LYS A 265 19.76 10.11 16.42
CA LYS A 265 20.65 11.03 17.15
C LYS A 265 19.94 11.62 18.38
N LEU A 266 18.69 12.05 18.23
CA LEU A 266 17.88 12.56 19.33
C LEU A 266 17.67 11.52 20.45
N LEU A 267 17.50 10.24 20.11
CA LEU A 267 17.43 9.16 21.09
C LEU A 267 18.73 9.04 21.92
N GLN A 268 19.89 9.16 21.26
CA GLN A 268 21.19 9.13 21.93
C GLN A 268 21.37 10.35 22.85
N ASP A 269 20.91 11.52 22.41
CA ASP A 269 20.99 12.75 23.21
C ASP A 269 20.11 12.66 24.46
N PHE A 270 18.89 12.14 24.35
CA PHE A 270 18.04 11.88 25.51
C PHE A 270 18.62 10.83 26.46
N GLU A 271 19.30 9.81 25.94
CA GLU A 271 19.98 8.81 26.76
C GLU A 271 21.10 9.45 27.60
N ILE A 272 21.91 10.31 26.97
CA ILE A 272 22.98 11.06 27.66
C ILE A 272 22.37 11.99 28.72
N ILE A 273 21.35 12.78 28.36
CA ILE A 273 20.69 13.71 29.30
C ILE A 273 20.10 12.94 30.48
N SER A 274 19.41 11.82 30.22
CA SER A 274 18.85 10.97 31.28
C SER A 274 19.94 10.43 32.21
N ALA A 275 21.07 9.97 31.67
CA ALA A 275 22.17 9.45 32.47
C ALA A 275 22.79 10.55 33.35
N THR A 276 23.01 11.74 32.80
CA THR A 276 23.50 12.89 33.57
C THR A 276 22.54 13.28 34.69
N MET A 277 21.23 13.29 34.43
CA MET A 277 20.22 13.57 35.46
C MET A 277 20.26 12.54 36.60
N PHE A 278 20.42 11.24 36.29
CA PHE A 278 20.56 10.21 37.33
C PHE A 278 21.83 10.39 38.15
N GLN A 279 22.97 10.69 37.53
CA GLN A 279 24.23 10.96 38.24
C GLN A 279 24.14 12.18 39.17
N MET A 280 23.40 13.22 38.76
CA MET A 280 23.10 14.36 39.63
C MET A 280 22.23 13.93 40.82
N GLY A 281 21.24 13.06 40.60
CA GLY A 281 20.44 12.44 41.66
C GLY A 281 21.31 11.68 42.67
N GLU A 282 22.15 10.77 42.19
CA GLU A 282 23.10 10.00 43.01
C GLU A 282 24.02 10.92 43.85
N SER A 283 24.43 12.07 43.30
CA SER A 283 25.21 13.06 44.05
C SER A 283 24.43 13.65 45.23
N PHE A 284 23.13 13.93 45.06
CA PHE A 284 22.26 14.35 46.17
C PHE A 284 21.99 13.24 47.18
N GLU A 285 21.99 11.97 46.75
CA GLU A 285 21.89 10.82 47.65
C GLU A 285 23.12 10.74 48.56
N VAL A 286 24.32 10.90 47.99
CA VAL A 286 25.58 10.97 48.76
C VAL A 286 25.54 12.13 49.76
N LEU A 287 25.06 13.31 49.34
CA LEU A 287 24.91 14.45 50.24
C LEU A 287 23.93 14.14 51.39
N THR A 288 22.80 13.53 51.07
CA THR A 288 21.80 13.08 52.07
C THR A 288 22.42 12.12 53.07
N ASN A 289 23.24 11.17 52.61
CA ASN A 289 23.93 10.21 53.48
C ASN A 289 24.89 10.90 54.46
N HIS A 290 25.66 11.91 54.02
CA HIS A 290 26.51 12.69 54.92
C HIS A 290 25.69 13.46 55.96
N ILE A 291 24.55 14.03 55.57
CA ILE A 291 23.64 14.72 56.50
C ILE A 291 23.07 13.74 57.53
N ASN A 292 22.67 12.54 57.10
CA ASN A 292 22.16 11.50 57.99
C ASN A 292 23.21 11.04 59.00
N GLN A 293 24.47 10.90 58.56
CA GLN A 293 25.58 10.60 59.46
C GLN A 293 25.78 11.70 60.49
N PHE A 294 25.77 12.98 60.08
CA PHE A 294 25.82 14.11 61.01
C PHE A 294 24.65 14.08 62.00
N ASN A 295 23.41 13.95 61.51
CA ASN A 295 22.19 13.88 62.32
C ASN A 295 22.20 12.73 63.34
N ALA A 296 22.90 11.62 63.04
CA ALA A 296 23.07 10.50 63.97
C ALA A 296 24.08 10.77 65.11
N THR A 297 24.97 11.76 64.95
CA THR A 297 26.00 12.12 65.95
C THR A 297 25.58 13.19 66.94
N VAL A 298 24.50 13.92 66.65
CA VAL A 298 24.00 15.02 67.48
C VAL A 298 22.61 14.70 68.04
N GLN A 299 22.27 15.28 69.19
CA GLN A 299 20.94 15.17 69.78
C GLN A 299 20.02 16.28 69.25
N GLU A 300 18.73 16.22 69.61
CA GLU A 300 17.82 17.34 69.35
C GLU A 300 18.15 18.50 70.31
N PRO A 301 18.10 19.78 69.88
CA PRO A 301 17.58 20.29 68.60
C PRO A 301 18.66 20.53 67.51
N GLU A 302 19.90 20.07 67.68
CA GLU A 302 21.02 20.40 66.79
C GLU A 302 20.99 19.69 65.41
N LYS A 303 20.06 18.76 65.19
CA LYS A 303 19.92 18.07 63.89
C LYS A 303 19.45 19.02 62.79
N VAL A 304 19.90 18.75 61.57
CA VAL A 304 19.58 19.55 60.37
C VAL A 304 18.54 18.86 59.47
N LEU A 305 17.41 18.44 60.07
CA LEU A 305 16.35 17.66 59.38
C LEU A 305 15.74 18.37 58.16
N LYS A 306 15.68 19.71 58.17
CA LYS A 306 15.24 20.47 56.99
C LYS A 306 16.21 20.32 55.82
N PHE A 307 17.51 20.29 56.09
CA PHE A 307 18.50 20.13 55.04
C PHE A 307 18.46 18.72 54.46
N GLU A 308 18.28 17.70 55.30
CA GLU A 308 18.00 16.32 54.88
C GLU A 308 16.78 16.26 53.93
N ALA A 309 15.66 16.87 54.32
CA ALA A 309 14.45 16.89 53.50
C ALA A 309 14.65 17.60 52.15
N VAL A 310 15.43 18.69 52.11
CA VAL A 310 15.80 19.38 50.86
C VAL A 310 16.60 18.44 49.95
N THR A 311 17.63 17.77 50.45
CA THR A 311 18.51 16.95 49.62
C THR A 311 17.80 15.70 49.10
N ILE A 312 16.90 15.11 49.90
CA ILE A 312 15.99 14.04 49.44
C ILE A 312 15.08 14.55 48.32
N THR A 313 14.50 15.74 48.47
CA THR A 313 13.61 16.32 47.46
C THR A 313 14.36 16.60 46.15
N LEU A 314 15.59 17.11 46.23
CA LEU A 314 16.45 17.36 45.06
C LEU A 314 16.91 16.06 44.37
N ASN A 315 17.23 15.01 45.13
CA ASN A 315 17.50 13.68 44.58
C ASN A 315 16.30 13.18 43.76
N ASN A 316 15.11 13.13 44.38
CA ASN A 316 13.89 12.66 43.74
C ASN A 316 13.55 13.46 42.48
N MET A 317 13.71 14.78 42.54
CA MET A 317 13.53 15.68 41.40
C MET A 317 14.39 15.27 40.20
N MET A 318 15.69 15.07 40.40
CA MET A 318 16.61 14.66 39.32
C MET A 318 16.26 13.27 38.78
N MET A 319 15.91 12.33 39.66
CA MET A 319 15.51 10.98 39.26
C MET A 319 14.23 10.98 38.41
N ILE A 320 13.22 11.77 38.79
CA ILE A 320 11.97 11.89 38.02
C ILE A 320 12.25 12.56 36.68
N TRP A 321 13.07 13.61 36.66
CA TRP A 321 13.40 14.31 35.42
C TRP A 321 14.18 13.42 34.44
N GLY A 322 15.13 12.63 34.93
CA GLY A 322 15.83 11.62 34.12
C GLY A 322 14.87 10.60 33.49
N ARG A 323 13.95 10.03 34.29
CA ARG A 323 12.93 9.09 33.79
C ARG A 323 12.02 9.72 32.72
N ASN A 324 11.71 11.02 32.83
CA ASN A 324 10.93 11.72 31.82
C ASN A 324 11.66 11.76 30.46
N PHE A 325 12.97 11.93 30.44
CA PHE A 325 13.75 11.84 29.19
C PHE A 325 13.75 10.42 28.61
N GLN A 326 13.79 9.39 29.44
CA GLN A 326 13.59 8.01 28.97
C GLN A 326 12.21 7.81 28.32
N ASN A 327 11.16 8.44 28.85
CA ASN A 327 9.83 8.42 28.21
C ASN A 327 9.84 9.13 26.85
N TYR A 328 10.51 10.28 26.73
CA TYR A 328 10.69 10.95 25.44
C TYR A 328 11.41 10.06 24.42
N MET A 329 12.39 9.26 24.84
CA MET A 329 13.02 8.28 23.95
C MET A 329 12.01 7.30 23.36
N ILE A 330 11.10 6.76 24.17
CA ILE A 330 10.06 5.83 23.69
C ILE A 330 9.17 6.53 22.65
N TYR A 331 8.75 7.76 22.91
CA TYR A 331 7.91 8.52 21.97
C TYR A 331 8.63 8.81 20.66
N ILE A 332 9.89 9.23 20.66
CA ILE A 332 10.65 9.47 19.43
C ILE A 332 10.91 8.17 18.66
N GLN A 333 11.24 7.09 19.38
CA GLN A 333 11.51 5.78 18.79
C GLN A 333 10.28 5.24 18.05
N ASP A 334 9.08 5.40 18.62
CA ASP A 334 7.84 4.92 18.01
C ASP A 334 7.30 5.86 16.91
N ASN A 335 7.19 7.16 17.20
CA ASN A 335 6.44 8.08 16.33
C ASN A 335 7.26 8.65 15.16
N PHE A 336 8.59 8.60 15.25
CA PHE A 336 9.45 9.01 14.14
C PHE A 336 10.16 7.80 13.56
N ARG A 337 11.04 7.17 14.35
CA ARG A 337 11.92 6.14 13.79
C ARG A 337 11.17 4.91 13.30
N ASN A 338 10.24 4.37 14.09
CA ASN A 338 9.47 3.19 13.69
C ASN A 338 8.42 3.51 12.62
N PHE A 339 7.74 4.66 12.76
CA PHE A 339 6.74 5.13 11.80
C PHE A 339 7.32 5.33 10.40
N PHE A 340 8.37 6.14 10.25
CA PHE A 340 8.99 6.39 8.95
C PHE A 340 9.72 5.17 8.39
N LYS A 341 10.21 4.25 9.25
CA LYS A 341 10.72 2.95 8.80
C LYS A 341 9.65 2.08 8.14
N TYR A 342 8.40 2.16 8.58
CA TYR A 342 7.29 1.48 7.91
C TYR A 342 7.04 2.10 6.54
N HIS A 343 6.92 3.43 6.49
CA HIS A 343 6.59 4.15 5.26
C HIS A 343 7.72 4.10 4.22
N ASP A 344 8.99 4.08 4.62
CA ASP A 344 10.11 3.79 3.72
C ASP A 344 9.94 2.44 3.00
N LYS A 345 9.55 1.39 3.73
CA LYS A 345 9.26 0.08 3.13
C LYS A 345 8.03 0.09 2.22
N GLU A 346 7.02 0.87 2.57
CA GLU A 346 5.81 1.03 1.74
C GLU A 346 6.17 1.67 0.40
N ILE A 347 7.03 2.69 0.39
CA ILE A 347 7.54 3.29 -0.83
C ILE A 347 8.37 2.29 -1.65
N VAL A 348 9.20 1.45 -1.02
CA VAL A 348 9.90 0.37 -1.73
C VAL A 348 8.92 -0.55 -2.46
N GLN A 349 7.81 -0.90 -1.82
CA GLN A 349 6.77 -1.72 -2.44
C GLN A 349 6.04 -1.01 -3.59
N LEU A 350 5.75 0.29 -3.47
CA LEU A 350 5.22 1.06 -4.61
C LEU A 350 6.19 1.14 -5.78
N LYS A 351 7.51 1.18 -5.52
CA LYS A 351 8.54 1.13 -6.58
C LYS A 351 8.57 -0.23 -7.30
N GLU A 352 8.23 -1.34 -6.63
CA GLU A 352 8.10 -2.64 -7.29
C GLU A 352 6.95 -2.63 -8.33
N HIS A 353 5.83 -1.94 -8.04
CA HIS A 353 4.74 -1.74 -9.02
C HIS A 353 5.19 -0.88 -10.22
N LEU A 354 5.92 0.21 -9.96
CA LEU A 354 6.51 1.04 -11.02
C LEU A 354 7.41 0.20 -11.95
N LEU A 355 8.23 -0.68 -11.37
CA LEU A 355 9.10 -1.55 -12.13
C LEU A 355 8.32 -2.54 -13.01
N LEU A 356 7.25 -3.15 -12.50
CA LEU A 356 6.41 -4.07 -13.26
C LEU A 356 5.72 -3.37 -14.44
N ARG A 357 5.26 -2.14 -14.24
CA ARG A 357 4.72 -1.27 -15.30
C ARG A 357 5.78 -0.90 -16.33
N GLN A 358 7.01 -0.59 -15.92
CA GLN A 358 8.11 -0.29 -16.84
C GLN A 358 8.52 -1.50 -17.67
N GLN A 359 8.56 -2.69 -17.05
CA GLN A 359 8.88 -3.95 -17.74
C GLN A 359 7.84 -4.28 -18.82
N SER A 360 6.55 -4.22 -18.47
CA SER A 360 5.46 -4.46 -19.44
C SER A 360 5.43 -3.41 -20.56
N GLN A 361 5.71 -2.14 -20.26
CA GLN A 361 5.85 -1.11 -21.29
C GLN A 361 6.98 -1.43 -22.27
N ALA A 362 8.16 -1.76 -21.75
CA ALA A 362 9.34 -2.04 -22.57
C ALA A 362 9.13 -3.29 -23.43
N GLU A 363 8.45 -4.31 -22.91
CA GLU A 363 8.10 -5.52 -23.65
C GLU A 363 7.15 -5.21 -24.82
N TYR A 364 6.07 -4.47 -24.55
CA TYR A 364 5.12 -4.02 -25.58
C TYR A 364 5.81 -3.19 -26.67
N GLN A 365 6.55 -2.15 -26.28
CA GLN A 365 7.20 -1.24 -27.24
C GLN A 365 8.20 -1.97 -28.14
N LYS A 366 9.08 -2.80 -27.56
CA LYS A 366 10.05 -3.60 -28.34
C LYS A 366 9.36 -4.56 -29.30
N TYR A 367 8.27 -5.20 -28.88
CA TYR A 367 7.52 -6.10 -29.74
C TYR A 367 6.85 -5.34 -30.90
N LYS A 368 6.19 -4.22 -30.59
CA LYS A 368 5.52 -3.34 -31.55
C LYS A 368 6.50 -2.83 -32.60
N GLU A 369 7.61 -2.22 -32.20
CA GLU A 369 8.63 -1.67 -33.11
C GLU A 369 9.14 -2.74 -34.09
N ARG A 370 9.45 -3.94 -33.58
CA ARG A 370 9.89 -5.05 -34.40
C ARG A 370 8.82 -5.51 -35.40
N LEU A 371 7.56 -5.60 -34.96
CA LEU A 371 6.46 -6.03 -35.80
C LEU A 371 6.13 -4.97 -36.87
N ASP A 372 6.14 -3.69 -36.51
CA ASP A 372 5.92 -2.57 -37.43
C ASP A 372 6.98 -2.57 -38.53
N LEU A 373 8.26 -2.72 -38.18
CA LEU A 373 9.35 -2.85 -39.17
C LEU A 373 9.18 -4.07 -40.09
N LYS A 374 8.75 -5.21 -39.52
CA LYS A 374 8.49 -6.43 -40.29
C LYS A 374 7.34 -6.26 -41.28
N LYS A 375 6.23 -5.69 -40.82
CA LYS A 375 5.04 -5.39 -41.65
C LYS A 375 5.40 -4.39 -42.75
N GLU A 376 6.12 -3.32 -42.41
CA GLU A 376 6.60 -2.30 -43.35
C GLU A 376 7.45 -2.93 -44.46
N LYS A 377 8.40 -3.80 -44.09
CA LYS A 377 9.25 -4.50 -45.05
C LYS A 377 8.43 -5.38 -46.01
N PHE A 378 7.51 -6.18 -45.49
CA PHE A 378 6.66 -7.06 -46.31
C PHE A 378 5.70 -6.27 -47.20
N TYR A 379 5.23 -5.12 -46.74
CA TYR A 379 4.40 -4.21 -47.51
C TYR A 379 5.18 -3.58 -48.68
N GLN A 380 6.35 -2.99 -48.40
CA GLN A 380 7.20 -2.35 -49.41
C GLN A 380 7.66 -3.32 -50.51
N LEU A 381 8.05 -4.54 -50.12
CA LEU A 381 8.49 -5.58 -51.06
C LEU A 381 7.32 -6.31 -51.75
N LYS A 382 6.07 -5.98 -51.40
CA LYS A 382 4.86 -6.67 -51.90
C LYS A 382 4.93 -8.19 -51.72
N GLU A 383 5.52 -8.66 -50.62
CA GLU A 383 5.66 -10.08 -50.28
C GLU A 383 4.33 -10.67 -49.76
N PHE A 384 3.27 -10.62 -50.57
CA PHE A 384 1.89 -10.97 -50.21
C PHE A 384 1.73 -12.35 -49.56
N ASN A 385 2.55 -13.32 -49.96
CA ASN A 385 2.56 -14.67 -49.39
C ASN A 385 3.01 -14.70 -47.92
N LYS A 386 3.72 -13.68 -47.44
CA LYS A 386 4.17 -13.55 -46.05
C LYS A 386 3.23 -12.73 -45.17
N TRP A 387 2.10 -12.28 -45.70
CA TRP A 387 1.14 -11.46 -44.93
C TRP A 387 0.30 -12.30 -43.98
N GLU A 388 0.30 -13.64 -44.13
CA GLU A 388 -0.37 -14.61 -43.25
C GLU A 388 -1.88 -14.38 -43.06
N VAL A 389 -2.54 -13.88 -44.11
CA VAL A 389 -4.00 -13.65 -44.16
C VAL A 389 -4.67 -14.67 -45.09
N SER A 390 -6.01 -14.81 -45.00
CA SER A 390 -6.76 -15.67 -45.91
C SER A 390 -6.69 -15.14 -47.36
N LYS A 391 -7.00 -15.99 -48.34
CA LYS A 391 -6.95 -15.60 -49.75
C LYS A 391 -7.93 -14.47 -50.06
N GLU A 392 -9.14 -14.55 -49.49
CA GLU A 392 -10.21 -13.56 -49.65
C GLU A 392 -9.77 -12.18 -49.14
N VAL A 393 -9.19 -12.15 -47.93
CA VAL A 393 -8.65 -10.92 -47.33
C VAL A 393 -7.47 -10.40 -48.16
N LEU A 394 -6.60 -11.27 -48.66
CA LEU A 394 -5.44 -10.87 -49.46
C LEU A 394 -5.86 -10.19 -50.77
N ASP A 395 -6.89 -10.71 -51.44
CA ASP A 395 -7.39 -10.15 -52.69
C ASP A 395 -8.05 -8.78 -52.44
N GLU A 396 -8.77 -8.61 -51.33
CA GLU A 396 -9.26 -7.30 -50.88
C GLU A 396 -8.13 -6.30 -50.58
N LEU A 397 -7.07 -6.74 -49.90
CA LEU A 397 -5.92 -5.90 -49.58
C LEU A 397 -5.17 -5.43 -50.84
N LYS A 398 -5.07 -6.28 -51.87
CA LYS A 398 -4.47 -5.87 -53.16
C LYS A 398 -5.29 -4.79 -53.87
N LEU A 399 -6.62 -4.85 -53.78
CA LEU A 399 -7.51 -3.83 -54.34
C LEU A 399 -7.40 -2.47 -53.61
N ASN A 400 -6.95 -2.50 -52.36
CA ASN A 400 -6.77 -1.32 -51.51
C ASN A 400 -5.30 -1.10 -51.14
N ILE A 401 -4.36 -1.54 -52.01
CA ILE A 401 -2.94 -1.57 -51.68
C ILE A 401 -2.38 -0.18 -51.36
N ASP A 402 -2.93 0.89 -51.92
CA ASP A 402 -2.50 2.26 -51.65
C ASP A 402 -2.84 2.73 -50.23
N ASN A 403 -3.81 2.06 -49.57
CA ASN A 403 -4.11 2.29 -48.17
C ASN A 403 -3.14 1.50 -47.28
N LYS A 404 -1.89 1.97 -47.23
CA LYS A 404 -0.82 1.40 -46.42
C LYS A 404 -1.26 1.09 -44.98
N LYS A 405 -1.96 2.03 -44.34
CA LYS A 405 -2.38 1.90 -42.94
C LYS A 405 -3.32 0.71 -42.74
N TYR A 406 -4.28 0.55 -43.64
CA TYR A 406 -5.19 -0.60 -43.63
C TYR A 406 -4.42 -1.90 -43.86
N CYS A 407 -3.56 -1.98 -44.87
CA CYS A 407 -2.76 -3.16 -45.14
C CYS A 407 -1.95 -3.60 -43.91
N LEU A 408 -1.19 -2.69 -43.31
CA LEU A 408 -0.39 -2.99 -42.12
C LEU A 408 -1.25 -3.45 -40.92
N SER A 409 -2.47 -2.92 -40.77
CA SER A 409 -3.37 -3.30 -39.67
C SER A 409 -3.87 -4.75 -39.76
N VAL A 410 -4.01 -5.29 -40.96
CA VAL A 410 -4.57 -6.64 -41.21
C VAL A 410 -3.47 -7.70 -41.35
N MET A 411 -2.25 -7.30 -41.72
CA MET A 411 -1.10 -8.19 -41.87
C MET A 411 -0.70 -8.90 -40.57
N LEU A 412 -0.23 -10.14 -40.69
CA LEU A 412 0.32 -10.94 -39.59
C LEU A 412 -0.65 -11.02 -38.39
N PRO A 413 -1.87 -11.58 -38.57
CA PRO A 413 -2.92 -11.52 -37.56
C PRO A 413 -2.53 -12.17 -36.21
N LYS A 414 -1.74 -13.25 -36.24
CA LYS A 414 -1.25 -13.90 -35.01
C LYS A 414 -0.30 -13.03 -34.20
N GLU A 415 0.70 -12.44 -34.85
CA GLU A 415 1.65 -11.52 -34.20
C GLU A 415 0.96 -10.22 -33.76
N THR A 416 -0.01 -9.74 -34.55
CA THR A 416 -0.82 -8.57 -34.20
C THR A 416 -1.67 -8.84 -32.95
N SER A 417 -2.26 -10.04 -32.84
CA SER A 417 -2.97 -10.46 -31.62
C SER A 417 -2.04 -10.48 -30.41
N GLN A 418 -0.81 -11.01 -30.57
CA GLN A 418 0.17 -11.02 -29.49
C GLN A 418 0.61 -9.60 -29.08
N GLN A 419 0.81 -8.69 -30.04
CA GLN A 419 1.06 -7.27 -29.75
C GLN A 419 -0.09 -6.67 -28.93
N ASN A 420 -1.34 -6.96 -29.30
CA ASN A 420 -2.52 -6.47 -28.58
C ASN A 420 -2.58 -7.02 -27.15
N ASP A 421 -2.25 -8.30 -26.93
CA ASP A 421 -2.18 -8.89 -25.58
C ASP A 421 -1.11 -8.20 -24.72
N LEU A 422 0.05 -7.87 -25.30
CA LEU A 422 1.10 -7.11 -24.63
C LEU A 422 0.68 -5.67 -24.33
N ARG A 423 0.00 -5.00 -25.28
CA ARG A 423 -0.56 -3.65 -25.09
C ARG A 423 -1.55 -3.64 -23.93
N ASP A 424 -2.49 -4.59 -23.93
CA ASP A 424 -3.55 -4.70 -22.93
C ASP A 424 -2.92 -4.98 -21.54
N THR A 425 -1.85 -5.79 -21.48
CA THR A 425 -1.10 -6.06 -20.24
C THR A 425 -0.38 -4.81 -19.73
N TYR A 426 0.29 -4.07 -20.59
CA TYR A 426 0.88 -2.78 -20.24
C TYR A 426 -0.19 -1.79 -19.76
N ALA A 427 -1.30 -1.66 -20.50
CA ALA A 427 -2.41 -0.78 -20.17
C ALA A 427 -3.04 -1.12 -18.81
N TYR A 428 -3.15 -2.41 -18.47
CA TYR A 428 -3.57 -2.86 -17.15
C TYR A 428 -2.61 -2.39 -16.06
N TYR A 429 -1.31 -2.68 -16.19
CA TYR A 429 -0.34 -2.27 -15.17
C TYR A 429 -0.21 -0.76 -15.07
N ASN A 430 -0.36 -0.03 -16.18
CA ASN A 430 -0.33 1.42 -16.19
C ASN A 430 -1.47 2.02 -15.36
N LEU A 431 -2.71 1.64 -15.66
CA LEU A 431 -3.87 2.12 -14.91
C LEU A 431 -3.85 1.65 -13.45
N SER A 432 -3.49 0.39 -13.20
CA SER A 432 -3.40 -0.17 -11.86
C SER A 432 -2.35 0.55 -11.01
N THR A 433 -1.17 0.85 -11.59
CA THR A 433 -0.12 1.60 -10.91
C THR A 433 -0.56 3.03 -10.58
N TYR A 434 -1.21 3.71 -11.53
CA TYR A 434 -1.78 5.03 -11.28
C TYR A 434 -2.78 5.01 -10.12
N ASN A 435 -3.73 4.08 -10.14
CA ASN A 435 -4.78 3.97 -9.12
C ASN A 435 -4.20 3.62 -7.75
N GLU A 436 -3.31 2.64 -7.67
CA GLU A 436 -2.76 2.17 -6.40
C GLU A 436 -1.83 3.20 -5.74
N ILE A 437 -1.01 3.90 -6.53
CA ILE A 437 -0.17 4.99 -5.99
C ILE A 437 -1.06 6.08 -5.41
N ARG A 438 -2.06 6.54 -6.16
CA ARG A 438 -2.98 7.58 -5.71
C ARG A 438 -3.72 7.14 -4.44
N ARG A 439 -4.28 5.92 -4.45
CA ARG A 439 -4.98 5.34 -3.30
C ARG A 439 -4.09 5.30 -2.06
N VAL A 440 -2.84 4.84 -2.17
CA VAL A 440 -1.92 4.76 -1.02
C VAL A 440 -1.51 6.15 -0.54
N PHE A 441 -1.25 7.10 -1.45
CA PHE A 441 -0.93 8.48 -1.08
C PHE A 441 -2.10 9.15 -0.35
N ASP A 442 -3.32 9.02 -0.87
CA ASP A 442 -4.53 9.55 -0.25
C ASP A 442 -4.76 8.93 1.14
N GLN A 443 -4.57 7.61 1.28
CA GLN A 443 -4.66 6.91 2.57
C GLN A 443 -3.59 7.38 3.57
N ASN A 444 -2.39 7.68 3.10
CA ASN A 444 -1.30 8.12 3.96
C ASN A 444 -1.58 9.49 4.59
N ILE A 445 -2.38 10.36 3.98
CA ILE A 445 -2.79 11.63 4.59
C ILE A 445 -3.47 11.36 5.94
N ASP A 446 -4.49 10.50 5.94
CA ASP A 446 -5.25 10.14 7.15
C ASP A 446 -4.39 9.39 8.17
N ILE A 447 -3.52 8.48 7.71
CA ILE A 447 -2.63 7.70 8.58
C ILE A 447 -1.68 8.64 9.31
N TYR A 448 -1.07 9.60 8.61
CA TYR A 448 -0.12 10.56 9.19
C TYR A 448 -0.84 11.48 10.17
N ALA A 449 -1.98 12.03 9.77
CA ALA A 449 -2.77 12.92 10.62
C ALA A 449 -3.18 12.23 11.93
N LYS A 450 -3.81 11.05 11.85
CA LYS A 450 -4.23 10.30 13.05
C LYS A 450 -3.04 9.91 13.93
N HIS A 451 -1.91 9.54 13.33
CA HIS A 451 -0.71 9.19 14.07
C HIS A 451 -0.15 10.39 14.85
N PHE A 452 0.01 11.54 14.20
CA PHE A 452 0.60 12.72 14.84
C PHE A 452 -0.36 13.47 15.78
N ILE A 453 -1.68 13.36 15.60
CA ILE A 453 -2.67 13.78 16.61
C ILE A 453 -2.47 12.97 17.89
N LYS A 454 -2.43 11.63 17.79
CA LYS A 454 -2.19 10.77 18.96
C LYS A 454 -0.83 11.04 19.61
N PHE A 455 0.20 11.32 18.81
CA PHE A 455 1.50 11.73 19.34
C PHE A 455 1.40 13.05 20.12
N ALA A 456 0.73 14.07 19.58
CA ALA A 456 0.52 15.35 20.26
C ALA A 456 -0.24 15.18 21.57
N ASP A 457 -1.30 14.37 21.60
CA ASP A 457 -2.05 14.05 22.82
C ASP A 457 -1.13 13.39 23.88
N ASN A 458 -0.29 12.45 23.47
CA ASN A 458 0.68 11.81 24.36
C ASN A 458 1.71 12.82 24.91
N GLN A 459 2.18 13.76 24.08
CA GLN A 459 3.08 14.83 24.52
C GLN A 459 2.41 15.76 25.52
N ALA A 460 1.18 16.20 25.24
CA ALA A 460 0.39 17.06 26.14
C ALA A 460 0.20 16.38 27.51
N ASN A 461 -0.22 15.11 27.51
CA ASN A 461 -0.37 14.32 28.72
C ASN A 461 0.95 14.17 29.50
N ASN A 462 2.07 13.99 28.82
CA ASN A 462 3.37 13.90 29.46
C ASN A 462 3.80 15.23 30.09
N LEU A 463 3.58 16.34 29.41
CA LEU A 463 3.84 17.69 29.93
C LEU A 463 2.97 18.00 31.14
N THR A 464 1.68 17.66 31.11
CA THR A 464 0.78 17.81 32.27
C THR A 464 1.28 17.01 33.48
N LYS A 465 1.70 15.76 33.28
CA LYS A 465 2.28 14.95 34.37
C LYS A 465 3.51 15.62 34.97
N MET A 466 4.41 16.12 34.13
CA MET A 466 5.59 16.85 34.61
C MET A 466 5.24 18.14 35.34
N HIS A 467 4.24 18.88 34.87
CA HIS A 467 3.77 20.08 35.55
C HIS A 467 3.29 19.77 36.98
N VAL A 468 2.49 18.72 37.15
CA VAL A 468 2.04 18.28 38.48
C VAL A 468 3.23 17.88 39.35
N THR A 469 4.18 17.11 38.82
CA THR A 469 5.41 16.76 39.54
C THR A 469 6.17 18.00 40.00
N TRP A 470 6.30 19.03 39.16
CA TRP A 470 6.98 20.27 39.53
C TRP A 470 6.25 21.03 40.63
N ALA A 471 4.92 21.06 40.57
CA ALA A 471 4.09 21.65 41.62
C ALA A 471 4.26 20.92 42.96
N ASP A 472 4.31 19.58 42.95
CA ASP A 472 4.55 18.77 44.15
C ASP A 472 5.94 19.02 44.75
N ILE A 473 6.97 19.08 43.91
CA ILE A 473 8.35 19.41 44.35
C ILE A 473 8.39 20.81 44.97
N GLN A 474 7.75 21.80 44.33
CA GLN A 474 7.66 23.15 44.87
C GLN A 474 6.95 23.16 46.23
N GLY A 475 5.82 22.45 46.35
CA GLY A 475 5.06 22.33 47.58
C GLY A 475 5.89 21.70 48.71
N ASN A 476 6.64 20.64 48.42
CA ASN A 476 7.54 19.99 49.38
C ASN A 476 8.62 20.94 49.90
N LEU A 477 9.22 21.75 49.03
CA LEU A 477 10.25 22.73 49.40
C LEU A 477 9.65 23.92 50.18
N GLN A 478 8.45 24.38 49.84
CA GLN A 478 7.76 25.45 50.58
C GLN A 478 7.23 24.98 51.94
N GLY A 479 6.86 23.69 52.05
CA GLY A 479 6.32 23.08 53.26
C GLY A 479 7.37 22.71 54.32
N LEU A 480 8.66 22.96 54.08
CA LEU A 480 9.74 22.62 55.02
C LEU A 480 9.58 23.26 56.41
N ASP A 481 8.91 24.42 56.49
CA ASP A 481 8.65 25.09 57.77
C ASP A 481 7.55 24.42 58.61
N LEU A 482 6.65 23.66 57.98
CA LEU A 482 5.57 22.93 58.65
C LEU A 482 6.07 21.69 59.39
N ILE A 483 7.18 21.08 58.94
CA ILE A 483 7.86 19.96 59.60
C ILE A 483 8.30 20.39 61.01
N THR A 484 8.91 21.56 61.13
CA THR A 484 9.30 22.15 62.42
C THR A 484 8.13 22.46 63.35
N GLN A 485 6.97 22.87 62.83
CA GLN A 485 5.81 23.19 63.67
C GLN A 485 5.16 21.96 64.30
N HIS A 486 5.24 20.80 63.62
CA HIS A 486 4.73 19.55 64.18
C HIS A 486 5.67 19.01 65.27
N ASP A 487 6.99 19.00 65.02
CA ASP A 487 7.98 18.57 66.02
C ASP A 487 8.06 19.52 67.22
N GLN A 488 7.95 20.84 67.02
CA GLN A 488 7.83 21.81 68.12
C GLN A 488 6.54 21.63 68.91
N LYS A 489 5.39 21.41 68.25
CA LYS A 489 4.12 21.13 68.97
C LYS A 489 4.18 19.83 69.76
N VAL A 490 4.80 18.78 69.23
CA VAL A 490 4.98 17.50 69.94
C VAL A 490 5.92 17.67 71.13
N GLN A 491 7.03 18.40 70.99
CA GLN A 491 7.92 18.72 72.12
C GLN A 491 7.22 19.57 73.19
N ILE A 492 6.42 20.58 72.81
CA ILE A 492 5.65 21.42 73.74
C ILE A 492 4.58 20.59 74.47
N MET A 493 3.92 19.65 73.78
CA MET A 493 2.93 18.75 74.39
C MET A 493 3.54 17.68 75.32
N GLN A 494 4.84 17.38 75.18
CA GLN A 494 5.55 16.41 76.01
C GLN A 494 6.23 17.04 77.25
N GLN A 495 6.16 18.36 77.44
CA GLN A 495 6.66 18.99 78.67
C GLN A 495 5.74 18.65 79.88
N PRO A 496 6.29 18.25 81.03
CA PRO A 496 5.47 17.95 82.21
C PRO A 496 4.76 19.22 82.69
N LYS A 497 3.45 19.13 82.94
CA LYS A 497 2.66 20.26 83.46
C LYS A 497 3.31 20.80 84.74
N PRO A 498 3.40 22.15 84.90
CA PRO A 498 3.95 22.73 86.11
C PRO A 498 3.15 22.26 87.32
N LYS A 499 3.85 21.75 88.33
CA LYS A 499 3.25 21.38 89.61
C LYS A 499 2.74 22.67 90.28
N GLY A 500 1.42 22.84 90.26
CA GLY A 500 0.73 23.85 91.06
C GLY A 500 0.69 23.47 92.53
#